data_AF-A0A0L7LMM1-F1
#
_entry.id   AF-A0A0L7LMM1-F1
#
_cell.length_a   1.000
_cell.length_b   1.000
_cell.length_c   1.000
_cell.angle_alpha   90.00
_cell.angle_beta   90.00
_cell.angle_gamma   90.00
#
_symmetry.space_group_name_H-M   'P 1'
#
loop_
_entity.id
_entity.type
_entity.pdbx_description
1 polymer ?
#
loop_
_entity_poly.entity_id
_entity_poly.type
_entity_poly.pdbx_seq_one_letter_code
_entity_poly.pdbx_strand_id
1 'polypeptide(L)'
;MDNCFAACGCDEFGISKSDLDRFTDKIENVLHDEKGRKLFRSFMFTSKMKHGRKTLDFLEHVERLLGYREDEEGVPFRNFLGDIDNLMDEADRIDELDFALMERLTTARSSENIEGIMESLKLVKVEVTGALRREYSAFRAHFIKFKQ
;
A
#
# COMPACT_ATOMS: atom_id res chain seq x y z
N MET A 1 17.98 27.11 -12.96
CA MET A 1 17.08 26.14 -13.63
C MET A 1 17.98 25.08 -14.22
N ASP A 2 17.51 23.84 -14.29
CA ASP A 2 18.19 22.63 -14.82
C ASP A 2 18.49 21.61 -13.72
N ASN A 3 17.62 20.62 -13.61
CA ASN A 3 17.86 19.26 -13.17
C ASN A 3 16.56 18.44 -13.38
N CYS A 4 16.05 18.40 -14.61
CA CYS A 4 15.02 17.43 -14.99
C CYS A 4 15.70 16.09 -15.24
N PHE A 5 15.38 15.11 -14.41
CA PHE A 5 15.86 13.74 -14.54
C PHE A 5 14.95 13.00 -15.50
N ALA A 6 15.41 12.81 -16.74
CA ALA A 6 14.78 11.99 -17.76
C ALA A 6 14.86 10.48 -17.44
N ALA A 7 14.63 10.09 -16.19
CA ALA A 7 14.30 8.72 -15.83
C ALA A 7 12.79 8.57 -16.05
N CYS A 8 12.42 7.90 -17.15
CA CYS A 8 11.07 7.48 -17.55
C CYS A 8 9.99 7.70 -16.47
N GLY A 9 9.30 8.86 -16.51
CA GLY A 9 8.16 9.20 -15.65
C GLY A 9 8.44 10.16 -14.48
N CYS A 10 9.68 10.44 -14.08
CA CYS A 10 9.95 11.39 -12.97
C CYS A 10 9.46 12.82 -13.27
N ASP A 11 9.57 13.25 -14.52
CA ASP A 11 9.11 14.57 -14.98
C ASP A 11 7.58 14.67 -15.04
N GLU A 12 6.88 13.56 -15.33
CA GLU A 12 5.40 13.53 -15.36
C GLU A 12 4.76 13.69 -13.97
N PHE A 13 5.48 13.32 -12.90
CA PHE A 13 4.99 13.39 -11.53
C PHE A 13 5.58 14.55 -10.71
N GLY A 14 6.44 15.39 -11.32
CA GLY A 14 7.14 16.48 -10.63
C GLY A 14 7.99 15.98 -9.45
N ILE A 15 8.69 14.87 -9.64
CA ILE A 15 9.55 14.21 -8.62
C ILE A 15 10.91 14.90 -8.64
N SER A 16 11.31 15.49 -7.51
CA SER A 16 12.65 16.06 -7.35
C SER A 16 13.72 14.97 -7.10
N LYS A 17 15.00 15.30 -7.28
CA LYS A 17 16.10 14.41 -6.90
C LYS A 17 16.06 14.06 -5.40
N SER A 18 15.73 15.04 -4.55
CA SER A 18 15.55 14.82 -3.11
C SER A 18 14.38 13.88 -2.79
N ASP A 19 13.29 13.95 -3.56
CA ASP A 19 12.18 13.01 -3.41
C ASP A 19 12.62 11.60 -3.79
N LEU A 20 13.33 11.45 -4.91
CA LEU A 20 13.86 10.16 -5.34
C LEU A 20 14.83 9.57 -4.30
N ASP A 21 15.70 10.40 -3.71
CA ASP A 21 16.60 9.99 -2.65
C ASP A 21 15.83 9.50 -1.41
N ARG A 22 14.81 10.25 -0.98
CA ARG A 22 13.93 9.86 0.14
C ARG A 22 13.18 8.55 -0.15
N PHE A 23 12.61 8.41 -1.35
CA PHE A 23 11.85 7.23 -1.76
C PHE A 23 12.72 5.97 -1.89
N THR A 24 14.00 6.12 -2.26
CA THR A 24 14.92 4.98 -2.39
C THR A 24 15.65 4.60 -1.10
N ASP A 25 15.38 5.30 0.01
CA ASP A 25 15.96 5.00 1.33
C ASP A 25 15.22 3.85 2.03
N LYS A 26 13.91 4.00 2.22
CA LYS A 26 13.05 3.04 2.90
C LYS A 26 11.69 2.89 2.21
N ILE A 27 11.09 1.71 2.32
CA ILE A 27 9.80 1.41 1.69
C ILE A 27 8.69 2.30 2.25
N GLU A 28 8.73 2.60 3.55
CA GLU A 28 7.75 3.45 4.23
C GLU A 28 7.70 4.85 3.63
N ASN A 29 8.83 5.39 3.17
CA ASN A 29 8.90 6.70 2.53
C ASN A 29 8.12 6.74 1.21
N VAL A 30 8.07 5.61 0.50
CA VAL A 30 7.28 5.45 -0.73
C VAL A 30 5.82 5.23 -0.42
N LEU A 31 5.53 4.35 0.55
CA LEU A 31 4.16 3.94 0.84
C LEU A 31 3.35 5.02 1.55
N HIS A 32 3.97 5.87 2.38
CA HIS A 32 3.27 6.95 3.08
C HIS A 32 3.12 8.25 2.26
N ASP A 33 3.82 8.39 1.14
CA ASP A 33 3.77 9.58 0.29
C ASP A 33 2.97 9.31 -0.98
N GLU A 34 2.00 10.18 -1.31
CA GLU A 34 1.16 9.99 -2.50
C GLU A 34 1.98 10.00 -3.80
N LYS A 35 2.99 10.88 -3.90
CA LYS A 35 3.88 10.91 -5.07
C LYS A 35 4.75 9.66 -5.11
N GLY A 36 5.20 9.21 -3.95
CA GLY A 36 5.93 7.95 -3.79
C GLY A 36 5.12 6.76 -4.32
N ARG A 37 3.87 6.60 -3.86
CA ARG A 37 2.96 5.54 -4.32
C ARG A 37 2.68 5.62 -5.82
N LYS A 38 2.44 6.81 -6.37
CA LYS A 38 2.23 7.00 -7.83
C LYS A 38 3.45 6.57 -8.63
N LEU A 39 4.64 6.99 -8.24
CA LEU A 39 5.89 6.62 -8.89
C LEU A 39 6.12 5.10 -8.79
N PHE A 40 5.89 4.51 -7.62
CA PHE A 40 6.07 3.07 -7.40
C PHE A 40 5.07 2.23 -8.19
N ARG A 41 3.81 2.66 -8.26
CA ARG A 41 2.76 2.07 -9.11
C ARG A 41 3.14 2.16 -10.60
N SER A 42 3.65 3.30 -11.06
CA SER A 42 4.12 3.49 -12.44
C SER A 42 5.30 2.57 -12.76
N PHE A 43 6.28 2.47 -11.87
CA PHE A 43 7.39 1.53 -12.00
C PHE A 43 6.92 0.07 -12.08
N MET A 44 5.99 -0.34 -11.21
CA MET A 44 5.44 -1.70 -11.26
C MET A 44 4.64 -1.96 -12.54
N PHE A 45 3.98 -0.94 -13.09
CA PHE A 45 3.29 -1.02 -14.37
C PHE A 45 4.28 -1.28 -15.51
N THR A 46 5.31 -0.45 -15.64
CA THR A 46 6.32 -0.57 -16.70
C THR A 46 7.16 -1.85 -16.57
N SER A 47 7.41 -2.29 -15.35
CA SER A 47 8.14 -3.54 -15.04
C SER A 47 7.25 -4.79 -15.08
N LYS A 48 5.98 -4.68 -15.47
CA LYS A 48 5.00 -5.78 -15.57
C LYS A 48 4.78 -6.55 -14.26
N MET A 49 4.96 -5.91 -13.11
CA MET A 49 4.76 -6.48 -11.76
C MET A 49 3.27 -6.43 -11.38
N LYS A 50 2.45 -7.28 -12.02
CA LYS A 50 0.98 -7.28 -11.81
C LYS A 50 0.58 -7.62 -10.38
N HIS A 51 1.27 -8.56 -9.72
CA HIS A 51 0.98 -8.95 -8.34
C HIS A 51 1.25 -7.80 -7.38
N GLY A 52 2.47 -7.23 -7.38
CA GLY A 52 2.78 -6.07 -6.54
C GLY A 52 1.83 -4.87 -6.71
N ARG A 53 1.28 -4.63 -7.91
CA ARG A 53 0.24 -3.60 -8.08
C ARG A 53 -1.04 -3.93 -7.31
N LYS A 54 -1.53 -5.17 -7.39
CA LYS A 54 -2.70 -5.60 -6.60
C LYS A 54 -2.41 -5.51 -5.11
N THR A 55 -1.22 -5.92 -4.68
CA THR A 55 -0.78 -5.82 -3.29
C THR A 55 -0.73 -4.36 -2.81
N LEU A 56 -0.34 -3.42 -3.67
CA LEU A 56 -0.37 -1.99 -3.36
C LEU A 56 -1.81 -1.44 -3.29
N ASP A 57 -2.69 -1.84 -4.22
CA ASP A 57 -4.11 -1.48 -4.18
C ASP A 57 -4.76 -1.98 -2.87
N PHE A 58 -4.45 -3.22 -2.49
CA PHE A 58 -4.91 -3.82 -1.24
C PHE A 58 -4.39 -3.05 -0.02
N LEU A 59 -3.11 -2.68 0.00
CA LEU A 59 -2.55 -1.84 1.07
C LEU A 59 -3.30 -0.51 1.21
N GLU A 60 -3.56 0.17 0.09
CA GLU A 60 -4.29 1.45 0.09
C GLU A 60 -5.72 1.28 0.64
N HIS A 61 -6.37 0.14 0.35
CA HIS A 61 -7.67 -0.21 0.94
C HIS A 61 -7.57 -0.41 2.46
N VAL A 62 -6.58 -1.16 2.94
CA VAL A 62 -6.31 -1.33 4.38
C VAL A 62 -6.06 0.01 5.07
N GLU A 63 -5.28 0.90 4.46
CA GLU A 63 -4.99 2.23 5.03
C GLU A 63 -6.25 3.11 5.12
N ARG A 64 -7.13 3.05 4.11
CA ARG A 64 -8.42 3.73 4.14
C ARG A 64 -9.29 3.25 5.30
N LEU A 65 -9.35 1.94 5.51
CA LEU A 65 -10.12 1.33 6.59
C LEU A 65 -9.54 1.64 7.97
N LEU A 66 -8.21 1.68 8.11
CA LEU A 66 -7.54 2.13 9.33
C LEU A 66 -7.78 3.61 9.65
N GLY A 67 -8.15 4.41 8.65
CA GLY A 67 -8.55 5.81 8.80
C GLY A 67 -10.00 5.99 9.24
N TYR A 68 -10.78 4.91 9.39
CA TYR A 68 -12.17 4.96 9.80
C TYR A 68 -12.36 5.71 11.13
N ARG A 69 -13.38 6.58 11.15
CA ARG A 69 -13.87 7.28 12.35
C ARG A 69 -15.39 7.28 12.31
N GLU A 70 -16.00 6.86 13.41
CA GLU A 70 -17.44 6.94 13.62
C GLU A 70 -17.74 8.27 14.33
N ASP A 71 -18.01 9.32 13.55
CA ASP A 71 -18.53 10.60 14.03
C ASP A 71 -19.84 10.96 13.30
N GLU A 72 -20.50 12.05 13.67
CA GLU A 72 -21.82 12.44 13.14
C GLU A 72 -21.84 12.68 11.61
N GLU A 73 -20.67 12.85 10.98
CA GLU A 73 -20.48 12.97 9.52
C GLU A 73 -19.80 11.73 8.90
N GLY A 74 -19.51 10.71 9.71
CA GLY A 74 -18.70 9.55 9.36
C GLY A 74 -19.43 8.48 8.57
N VAL A 75 -18.68 7.49 8.09
CA VAL A 75 -19.23 6.33 7.40
C VAL A 75 -19.99 5.47 8.43
N PRO A 76 -21.27 5.10 8.19
CA PRO A 76 -21.99 4.21 9.09
C PRO A 76 -21.21 2.92 9.34
N PHE A 77 -21.17 2.43 10.59
CA PHE A 77 -20.45 1.21 10.94
C PHE A 77 -20.81 0.00 10.06
N ARG A 78 -22.07 -0.09 9.64
CA ARG A 78 -22.53 -1.13 8.70
C ARG A 78 -21.86 -1.05 7.33
N ASN A 79 -21.59 0.15 6.83
CA ASN A 79 -20.85 0.32 5.58
C ASN A 79 -19.37 -0.04 5.76
N PHE A 80 -18.79 0.31 6.92
CA PHE A 80 -17.44 -0.14 7.27
C PHE A 80 -17.33 -1.66 7.28
N LEU A 81 -18.26 -2.38 7.89
CA LEU A 81 -18.28 -3.86 7.84
C LEU A 81 -18.40 -4.40 6.42
N GLY A 82 -19.20 -3.76 5.56
CA GLY A 82 -19.27 -4.12 4.13
C GLY A 82 -17.95 -3.89 3.39
N ASP A 83 -17.22 -2.84 3.73
CA ASP A 83 -15.88 -2.60 3.17
C ASP A 83 -14.84 -3.61 3.70
N ILE A 84 -14.99 -4.09 4.95
CA ILE A 84 -14.18 -5.22 5.46
C ILE A 84 -14.46 -6.49 4.67
N ASP A 85 -15.72 -6.78 4.33
CA ASP A 85 -16.06 -7.95 3.50
C ASP A 85 -15.40 -7.86 2.11
N ASN A 86 -15.49 -6.69 1.48
CA ASN A 86 -14.82 -6.44 0.20
C ASN A 86 -13.29 -6.60 0.31
N LEU A 87 -12.69 -6.13 1.40
CA LEU A 87 -11.26 -6.33 1.66
C LEU A 87 -10.93 -7.83 1.78
N MET A 88 -11.74 -8.60 2.51
CA MET A 88 -11.51 -10.04 2.65
C MET A 88 -11.58 -10.77 1.30
N ASP A 89 -12.51 -10.39 0.41
CA ASP A 89 -12.59 -10.93 -0.96
C ASP A 89 -11.37 -10.57 -1.83
N GLU A 90 -10.75 -9.41 -1.57
CA GLU A 90 -9.51 -8.99 -2.24
C GLU A 90 -8.30 -9.76 -1.72
N ALA A 91 -8.27 -10.09 -0.42
CA ALA A 91 -7.18 -10.80 0.24
C ALA A 91 -6.93 -12.19 -0.36
N ASP A 92 -8.00 -12.90 -0.78
CA ASP A 92 -7.93 -14.19 -1.48
C ASP A 92 -7.09 -14.15 -2.78
N ARG A 93 -6.78 -12.95 -3.29
CA ARG A 93 -6.00 -12.75 -4.52
C ARG A 93 -4.54 -12.38 -4.25
N ILE A 94 -4.13 -12.35 -2.98
CA ILE A 94 -2.78 -12.06 -2.50
C ILE A 94 -2.23 -13.35 -1.86
N ASP A 95 -1.30 -14.00 -2.55
CA ASP A 95 -0.79 -15.32 -2.15
C ASP A 95 0.04 -15.27 -0.86
N GLU A 96 0.55 -14.09 -0.50
CA GLU A 96 1.50 -13.88 0.60
C GLU A 96 0.85 -13.56 1.96
N LEU A 97 -0.48 -13.52 2.07
CA LEU A 97 -1.17 -13.24 3.32
C LEU A 97 -1.27 -14.46 4.23
N ASP A 98 -0.98 -14.28 5.52
CA ASP A 98 -1.07 -15.35 6.49
C ASP A 98 -2.54 -15.76 6.76
N PHE A 99 -2.81 -17.06 6.67
CA PHE A 99 -4.15 -17.60 6.85
C PHE A 99 -4.70 -17.33 8.27
N ALA A 100 -3.87 -17.47 9.31
CA ALA A 100 -4.31 -17.25 10.69
C ALA A 100 -4.64 -15.77 10.94
N LEU A 101 -3.94 -14.86 10.26
CA LEU A 101 -4.26 -13.44 10.31
C LEU A 101 -5.62 -13.14 9.67
N MET A 102 -5.91 -13.74 8.51
CA MET A 102 -7.20 -13.58 7.85
C MET A 102 -8.35 -14.24 8.63
N GLU A 103 -8.10 -15.37 9.30
CA GLU A 103 -9.05 -16.01 10.21
C GLU A 103 -9.36 -15.11 11.42
N ARG A 104 -8.35 -14.44 11.98
CA ARG A 104 -8.55 -13.46 13.06
C ARG A 104 -9.42 -12.29 12.61
N LEU A 105 -9.18 -11.75 11.42
CA LEU A 105 -10.01 -10.67 10.85
C LEU A 105 -11.45 -11.14 10.63
N THR A 106 -11.63 -12.35 10.09
CA THR A 106 -12.95 -12.98 9.88
C THR A 106 -13.72 -13.12 11.17
N THR A 107 -13.06 -13.57 12.23
CA THR A 107 -13.66 -13.73 13.56
C THR A 107 -14.07 -12.39 14.17
N ALA A 108 -13.18 -11.38 14.07
CA ALA A 108 -13.46 -10.05 14.58
C ALA A 108 -14.61 -9.38 13.82
N ARG A 109 -14.63 -9.50 12.49
CA ARG A 109 -15.74 -9.07 11.63
C ARG A 109 -17.04 -9.75 12.06
N SER A 110 -17.06 -11.07 12.14
CA SER A 110 -18.28 -11.84 12.46
C SER A 110 -18.85 -11.52 13.85
N SER A 111 -18.01 -11.05 14.76
CA SER A 111 -18.40 -10.61 16.10
C SER A 111 -18.66 -9.10 16.18
N GLU A 112 -18.58 -8.38 15.05
CA GLU A 112 -18.68 -6.92 14.96
C GLU A 112 -17.74 -6.18 15.94
N ASN A 113 -16.61 -6.79 16.28
CA ASN A 113 -15.67 -6.26 17.24
C ASN A 113 -14.73 -5.26 16.54
N ILE A 114 -15.09 -3.98 16.58
CA ILE A 114 -14.31 -2.90 15.94
C ILE A 114 -12.84 -2.86 16.39
N GLU A 115 -12.56 -3.02 17.68
CA GLU A 115 -11.19 -3.01 18.19
C GLU A 115 -10.38 -4.18 17.61
N GLY A 116 -11.00 -5.38 17.60
CA GLY A 116 -10.41 -6.58 17.00
C GLY A 116 -10.17 -6.45 15.49
N ILE A 117 -11.09 -5.80 14.77
CA ILE A 117 -10.94 -5.50 13.33
C ILE A 117 -9.75 -4.56 13.15
N MET A 118 -9.67 -3.46 13.90
CA MET A 118 -8.60 -2.46 13.78
C MET A 118 -7.23 -3.04 14.13
N GLU A 119 -7.13 -3.90 15.14
CA GLU A 119 -5.90 -4.64 15.44
C GLU A 119 -5.48 -5.56 14.30
N SER A 120 -6.44 -6.31 13.73
CA SER A 120 -6.18 -7.23 12.63
C SER A 120 -5.73 -6.47 11.38
N LEU A 121 -6.38 -5.36 11.04
CA LEU A 121 -5.97 -4.48 9.92
C LEU A 121 -4.55 -3.92 10.09
N LYS A 122 -4.13 -3.58 11.32
CA LYS A 122 -2.74 -3.14 11.58
C LYS A 122 -1.73 -4.24 11.28
N LEU A 123 -2.05 -5.48 11.66
CA LEU A 123 -1.20 -6.63 11.35
C LEU A 123 -1.19 -6.91 9.84
N VAL A 124 -2.34 -6.86 9.17
CA VAL A 124 -2.44 -7.03 7.71
C VAL A 124 -1.59 -5.97 7.00
N LYS A 125 -1.65 -4.71 7.43
CA LYS A 125 -0.80 -3.64 6.89
C LYS A 125 0.70 -4.00 6.97
N VAL A 126 1.15 -4.59 8.08
CA VAL A 126 2.56 -5.00 8.25
C VAL A 126 2.93 -6.11 7.28
N GLU A 127 2.10 -7.14 7.14
CA GLU A 127 2.36 -8.26 6.21
C GLU A 127 2.37 -7.82 4.76
N VAL A 128 1.38 -7.03 4.33
CA VAL A 128 1.28 -6.50 2.97
C VAL A 128 2.46 -5.60 2.64
N THR A 129 2.90 -4.77 3.59
CA THR A 129 4.14 -3.98 3.45
C THR A 129 5.36 -4.89 3.29
N GLY A 130 5.39 -6.01 4.01
CA GLY A 130 6.40 -7.06 3.87
C GLY A 130 6.41 -7.68 2.47
N ALA A 131 5.23 -8.00 1.93
CA ALA A 131 5.07 -8.59 0.59
C ALA A 131 5.59 -7.65 -0.51
N LEU A 132 5.39 -6.34 -0.38
CA LEU A 132 5.89 -5.33 -1.32
C LEU A 132 7.41 -5.10 -1.28
N ARG A 133 8.15 -5.73 -0.35
CA ARG A 133 9.61 -5.54 -0.23
C ARG A 133 10.38 -6.00 -1.46
N ARG A 134 9.87 -7.01 -2.17
CA ARG A 134 10.50 -7.52 -3.39
C ARG A 134 10.44 -6.48 -4.51
N GLU A 135 9.26 -5.93 -4.76
CA GLU A 135 9.02 -4.87 -5.74
C GLU A 135 9.77 -3.60 -5.34
N TYR A 136 9.79 -3.26 -4.05
CA TYR A 136 10.54 -2.12 -3.54
C TYR A 136 12.05 -2.28 -3.77
N SER A 137 12.60 -3.48 -3.57
CA SER A 137 14.02 -3.75 -3.84
C SER A 137 14.36 -3.54 -5.32
N ALA A 138 13.48 -3.98 -6.22
CA ALA A 138 13.63 -3.75 -7.66
C ALA A 138 13.49 -2.26 -8.03
N PHE A 139 12.51 -1.56 -7.44
CA PHE A 139 12.33 -0.12 -7.58
C PHE A 139 13.58 0.65 -7.16
N ARG A 140 14.09 0.34 -5.96
CA ARG A 140 15.31 0.94 -5.41
C ARG A 140 16.50 0.68 -6.33
N ALA A 141 16.70 -0.55 -6.79
CA ALA A 141 17.79 -0.89 -7.72
C ALA A 141 17.66 -0.19 -9.07
N HIS A 142 16.44 0.07 -9.55
CA HIS A 142 16.18 0.82 -10.77
C HIS A 142 16.60 2.28 -10.62
N PHE A 143 16.14 2.96 -9.56
CA PHE A 143 16.35 4.39 -9.38
C PHE A 143 17.70 4.78 -8.76
N ILE A 144 18.37 3.89 -8.02
CA ILE A 144 19.74 4.13 -7.51
C ILE A 144 20.75 4.29 -8.65
N LYS A 145 20.56 3.61 -9.79
CA LYS A 145 21.46 3.73 -10.95
C LYS A 145 21.50 5.13 -11.54
N PHE A 146 20.46 5.93 -11.29
CA PHE A 146 20.37 7.31 -11.74
C PHE A 146 20.93 8.32 -10.71
N LYS A 147 21.54 7.84 -9.61
CA LYS A 147 22.19 8.72 -8.62
C LYS A 147 23.65 9.06 -8.98
N GLN A 148 24.25 8.31 -9.91
CA GLN A 148 25.61 8.55 -10.44
C GLN A 148 25.57 9.58 -11.56
#